data_AF-A0A1Q8Z566-F1
#
_entry.id   AF-A0A1Q8Z566-F1
#
_cell.length_a   1.000
_cell.length_b   1.000
_cell.length_c   1.000
_cell.angle_alpha   90.00
_cell.angle_beta   90.00
_cell.angle_gamma   90.00
#
_symmetry.space_group_name_H-M   'P 1'
#
loop_
_entity.id
_entity.type
_entity.pdbx_description
1 polymer ?
#
loop_
_entity_poly.entity_id
_entity_poly.type
_entity_poly.pdbx_seq_one_letter_code
_entity_poly.pdbx_strand_id
1 'polypeptide(L)'
;MEWTSGGFSRTQLIINYAGFLPMPFLMIGLYAYQRPRIGLVGLIGSVLYGVAFIYFAHTTMIALEQAISNYEILLGKLEGVYTFHGGLMVVGGTMFGIASLHARVLWQGAVSLFMLGIILNLGVALLPLPDILQILGSSVRNFGLIAMGVSVIRESVVFPESVT
;
A
#
# COMPACT_ATOMS: atom_id res chain seq x y z
N MET A 1 -19.99 0.49 0.16
CA MET A 1 -19.84 0.78 1.60
C MET A 1 -19.73 2.27 1.92
N GLU A 2 -19.33 3.15 0.98
CA GLU A 2 -19.64 4.60 1.04
C GLU A 2 -20.78 4.93 0.07
N TRP A 3 -20.72 4.38 -1.15
CA TRP A 3 -21.74 4.46 -2.20
C TRP A 3 -23.15 3.99 -1.76
N THR A 4 -23.22 3.00 -0.88
CA THR A 4 -24.48 2.40 -0.42
C THR A 4 -25.05 3.09 0.82
N SER A 5 -24.24 3.87 1.53
CA SER A 5 -24.58 4.49 2.82
C SER A 5 -24.53 6.02 2.81
N GLY A 6 -24.15 6.64 1.69
CA GLY A 6 -24.11 8.10 1.54
C GLY A 6 -22.96 8.78 2.29
N GLY A 7 -21.88 8.05 2.58
CA GLY A 7 -20.76 8.55 3.38
C GLY A 7 -19.98 7.44 4.10
N PHE A 8 -18.94 7.83 4.83
CA PHE A 8 -18.11 6.93 5.62
C PHE A 8 -18.94 6.23 6.70
N SER A 9 -18.84 4.91 6.76
CA SER A 9 -19.27 4.15 7.93
C SER A 9 -18.12 4.02 8.93
N ARG A 10 -18.45 4.05 10.24
CA ARG A 10 -17.46 3.85 11.30
C ARG A 10 -16.68 2.54 11.14
N THR A 11 -17.38 1.46 10.77
CA THR A 11 -16.79 0.14 10.53
C THR A 11 -15.78 0.18 9.38
N GLN A 12 -16.10 0.85 8.27
CA GLN A 12 -15.19 1.02 7.14
C GLN A 12 -13.92 1.76 7.57
N LEU A 13 -14.05 2.84 8.34
CA LEU A 13 -12.88 3.61 8.81
C LEU A 13 -11.98 2.78 9.74
N ILE A 14 -12.57 1.96 10.61
CA ILE A 14 -11.81 1.04 11.47
C ILE A 14 -11.07 -0.01 10.63
N ILE A 15 -11.73 -0.58 9.61
CA ILE A 15 -11.09 -1.55 8.70
C ILE A 15 -9.93 -0.89 7.94
N ASN A 16 -10.12 0.33 7.44
CA ASN A 16 -9.05 1.07 6.76
C ASN A 16 -7.88 1.37 7.70
N TYR A 17 -8.16 1.83 8.92
CA TYR A 17 -7.13 2.06 9.94
C TYR A 17 -6.33 0.78 10.21
N ALA A 18 -7.00 -0.33 10.48
CA ALA A 18 -6.37 -1.62 10.73
C ALA A 18 -5.57 -2.12 9.51
N GLY A 19 -6.02 -1.82 8.29
CA GLY A 19 -5.30 -2.15 7.05
C GLY A 19 -4.06 -1.28 6.80
N PHE A 20 -4.08 -0.01 7.20
CA PHE A 20 -2.95 0.91 7.01
C PHE A 20 -1.86 0.74 8.06
N LEU A 21 -2.24 0.44 9.30
CA LEU A 21 -1.32 0.31 10.43
C LEU A 21 -0.13 -0.65 10.20
N PRO A 22 -0.29 -1.86 9.63
CA PRO A 22 0.83 -2.80 9.45
C PRO A 22 1.75 -2.44 8.28
N MET A 23 1.32 -1.57 7.36
CA MET A 23 1.99 -1.33 6.08
C MET A 23 3.45 -0.89 6.19
N PRO A 24 3.84 0.02 7.11
CA PRO A 24 5.25 0.40 7.28
C PRO A 24 6.13 -0.80 7.62
N PHE A 25 5.65 -1.66 8.53
CA PHE A 25 6.37 -2.86 8.96
C PHE A 25 6.45 -3.91 7.85
N LEU A 26 5.36 -4.10 7.09
CA LEU A 26 5.34 -4.99 5.94
C LEU A 26 6.37 -4.57 4.89
N MET A 27 6.44 -3.28 4.55
CA MET A 27 7.38 -2.78 3.54
C MET A 27 8.84 -2.92 3.97
N ILE A 28 9.14 -2.66 5.25
CA ILE A 28 10.49 -2.88 5.79
C ILE A 28 10.83 -4.37 5.86
N GLY A 29 9.88 -5.21 6.25
CA GLY A 29 10.05 -6.67 6.28
C GLY A 29 10.33 -7.25 4.89
N LEU A 30 9.58 -6.83 3.87
CA LEU A 30 9.81 -7.25 2.48
C LEU A 30 11.14 -6.72 1.93
N TYR A 31 11.59 -5.54 2.34
CA TYR A 31 12.94 -5.07 2.03
C TYR A 31 14.01 -5.94 2.68
N ALA A 32 13.85 -6.23 3.98
CA ALA A 32 14.80 -7.05 4.74
C ALA A 32 14.93 -8.46 4.15
N TYR A 33 13.81 -9.06 3.72
CA TYR A 33 13.80 -10.37 3.08
C TYR A 33 14.60 -10.42 1.76
N GLN A 34 14.62 -9.31 1.01
CA GLN A 34 15.31 -9.25 -0.28
C GLN A 34 16.78 -8.84 -0.18
N ARG A 35 17.30 -8.61 1.04
CA ARG A 35 18.72 -8.27 1.23
C ARG A 35 19.62 -9.48 0.94
N PRO A 36 20.81 -9.26 0.35
CA PRO A 36 21.39 -7.98 -0.05
C PRO A 36 20.95 -7.46 -1.44
N ARG A 37 20.14 -8.20 -2.20
CA ARG A 37 19.92 -7.98 -3.65
C ARG A 37 19.14 -6.71 -4.02
N ILE A 38 18.26 -6.19 -3.15
CA ILE A 38 17.41 -5.03 -3.46
C ILE A 38 18.11 -3.65 -3.30
N GLY A 39 19.23 -3.60 -2.57
CA GLY A 39 20.05 -2.37 -2.41
C GLY A 39 19.34 -1.17 -1.76
N LEU A 40 19.96 0.02 -1.84
CA LEU A 40 19.48 1.23 -1.16
C LEU A 40 18.17 1.79 -1.75
N VAL A 41 17.96 1.62 -3.07
CA VAL A 41 16.73 2.08 -3.75
C VAL A 41 15.49 1.40 -3.16
N GLY A 42 15.58 0.09 -2.90
CA GLY A 42 14.52 -0.64 -2.21
C GLY A 42 14.25 -0.12 -0.80
N LEU A 43 15.30 0.23 -0.04
CA LEU A 43 15.16 0.78 1.31
C LEU A 43 14.42 2.12 1.28
N ILE A 44 14.87 3.05 0.43
CA ILE A 44 14.25 4.37 0.29
C ILE A 44 12.79 4.19 -0.13
N GLY A 45 12.51 3.33 -1.11
CA GLY A 45 11.16 3.00 -1.55
C GLY A 45 10.26 2.50 -0.41
N SER A 46 10.73 1.50 0.35
CA SER A 46 9.99 0.96 1.50
C SER A 46 9.73 2.00 2.59
N VAL A 47 10.70 2.87 2.88
CA VAL A 47 10.56 3.93 3.90
C VAL A 47 9.55 4.97 3.44
N LEU A 48 9.67 5.50 2.22
CA LEU A 48 8.75 6.50 1.69
C LEU A 48 7.31 5.97 1.65
N TYR A 49 7.15 4.72 1.21
CA TYR A 49 5.84 4.07 1.19
C TYR A 49 5.29 3.87 2.61
N GLY A 50 6.13 3.44 3.56
CA GLY A 50 5.73 3.33 4.96
C GLY A 50 5.29 4.66 5.57
N VAL A 51 6.05 5.74 5.35
CA VAL A 51 5.70 7.09 5.82
C VAL A 51 4.33 7.53 5.29
N ALA A 52 4.04 7.29 4.01
CA ALA A 52 2.73 7.60 3.43
C ALA A 52 1.59 6.86 4.15
N PHE A 53 1.78 5.60 4.49
CA PHE A 53 0.76 4.81 5.19
C PHE A 53 0.60 5.13 6.67
N ILE A 54 1.64 5.62 7.35
CA ILE A 54 1.51 6.21 8.69
C ILE A 54 0.56 7.40 8.60
N TYR A 55 0.77 8.28 7.62
CA TYR A 55 -0.11 9.43 7.41
C TYR A 55 -1.53 8.98 7.06
N PHE A 56 -1.73 8.02 6.17
CA PHE A 56 -3.08 7.53 5.86
C PHE A 56 -3.79 6.90 7.06
N ALA A 57 -3.08 6.18 7.93
CA ALA A 57 -3.63 5.71 9.20
C ALA A 57 -4.03 6.88 10.12
N HIS A 58 -3.24 7.95 10.16
CA HIS A 58 -3.61 9.16 10.89
C HIS A 58 -4.86 9.83 10.30
N THR A 59 -5.01 9.88 8.97
CA THR A 59 -6.21 10.46 8.34
C THR A 59 -7.49 9.70 8.69
N THR A 60 -7.42 8.38 8.82
CA THR A 60 -8.59 7.58 9.24
C THR A 60 -8.91 7.78 10.72
N MET A 61 -7.90 8.00 11.57
CA MET A 61 -8.13 8.44 12.97
C MET A 61 -8.85 9.79 13.03
N ILE A 62 -8.40 10.79 12.26
CA ILE A 62 -9.06 12.11 12.20
C ILE A 62 -10.53 11.94 11.79
N ALA A 63 -10.80 11.14 10.75
CA ALA A 63 -12.16 10.89 10.29
C ALA A 63 -13.03 10.22 11.36
N LEU A 64 -12.47 9.30 12.14
CA LEU A 64 -13.15 8.63 13.24
C LEU A 64 -13.43 9.57 14.42
N GLU A 65 -12.43 10.33 14.84
CA GLU A 65 -12.52 11.23 16.00
C GLU A 65 -13.50 12.38 15.73
N GLN A 66 -13.42 12.97 14.53
CA GLN A 66 -14.23 14.13 14.17
C GLN A 66 -15.54 13.75 13.48
N ALA A 67 -15.88 12.46 13.43
CA ALA A 67 -17.08 11.92 12.79
C ALA A 67 -17.31 12.50 11.37
N ILE A 68 -16.24 12.58 10.57
CA ILE A 68 -16.32 13.15 9.22
C ILE A 68 -17.19 12.24 8.35
N SER A 69 -18.20 12.83 7.71
CA SER A 69 -19.25 12.08 7.04
C SER A 69 -18.86 11.53 5.67
N ASN A 70 -17.87 12.11 4.97
CA ASN A 70 -17.47 11.66 3.63
C ASN A 70 -16.03 12.05 3.26
N TYR A 71 -15.57 11.49 2.14
CA TYR A 71 -14.22 11.73 1.62
C TYR A 71 -13.95 13.18 1.23
N GLU A 72 -14.93 13.89 0.66
CA GLU A 72 -14.75 15.27 0.16
C GLU A 72 -14.45 16.24 1.31
N ILE A 73 -15.16 16.13 2.43
CA ILE A 73 -14.93 16.94 3.62
C ILE A 73 -13.57 16.62 4.24
N LEU A 74 -13.17 15.34 4.24
CA LEU A 74 -11.85 14.94 4.74
C LEU A 74 -10.74 15.53 3.87
N LEU A 75 -10.87 15.44 2.54
CA LEU A 75 -9.91 16.01 1.60
C LEU A 75 -9.79 17.53 1.76
N GLY A 76 -10.94 18.22 1.91
CA GLY A 76 -10.97 19.66 2.16
C GLY A 76 -10.28 20.09 3.46
N LYS A 77 -10.21 19.22 4.48
CA LYS A 77 -9.48 19.50 5.72
C LYS A 77 -7.97 19.21 5.64
N LEU A 78 -7.59 18.18 4.89
CA LEU A 78 -6.21 17.73 4.81
C LEU A 78 -5.42 18.43 3.70
N GLU A 79 -6.15 18.97 2.71
CA GLU A 79 -5.64 19.77 1.60
C GLU A 79 -4.40 19.13 0.93
N GLY A 80 -3.42 19.96 0.55
CA GLY A 80 -2.23 19.53 -0.18
C GLY A 80 -1.37 18.51 0.57
N VAL A 81 -1.52 18.36 1.89
CA VAL A 81 -0.76 17.38 2.68
C VAL A 81 -1.19 15.95 2.33
N TYR A 82 -2.47 15.73 2.03
CA TYR A 82 -2.96 14.44 1.58
C TYR A 82 -2.37 14.07 0.21
N THR A 83 -2.38 15.02 -0.73
CA THR A 83 -1.79 14.85 -2.06
C THR A 83 -0.29 14.58 -1.99
N PHE A 84 0.43 15.28 -1.11
CA PHE A 84 1.86 15.06 -0.91
C PHE A 84 2.17 13.62 -0.48
N HIS A 85 1.44 13.09 0.53
CA HIS A 85 1.63 11.71 0.98
C HIS A 85 1.15 10.69 -0.06
N GLY A 86 0.12 11.01 -0.85
CA GLY A 86 -0.23 10.26 -2.06
C GLY A 86 0.93 10.16 -3.04
N GLY A 87 1.63 11.27 -3.30
CA GLY A 87 2.85 11.30 -4.10
C GLY A 87 3.97 10.44 -3.51
N LEU A 88 4.20 10.52 -2.20
CA LEU A 88 5.20 9.67 -1.52
C LEU A 88 4.87 8.18 -1.64
N MET A 89 3.59 7.79 -1.51
CA MET A 89 3.16 6.42 -1.71
C MET A 89 3.50 5.94 -3.14
N VAL A 90 3.16 6.74 -4.15
CA VAL A 90 3.42 6.38 -5.55
C VAL A 90 4.92 6.25 -5.80
N VAL A 91 5.70 7.29 -5.47
CA VAL A 91 7.16 7.29 -5.68
C VAL A 91 7.83 6.16 -4.91
N GLY A 92 7.52 6.02 -3.61
CA GLY A 92 8.11 4.99 -2.77
C GLY A 92 7.77 3.58 -3.24
N GLY A 93 6.51 3.34 -3.60
CA GLY A 93 6.04 2.05 -4.06
C GLY A 93 6.61 1.68 -5.42
N THR A 94 6.72 2.64 -6.34
CA THR A 94 7.37 2.46 -7.64
C THR A 94 8.87 2.15 -7.46
N MET A 95 9.59 2.89 -6.62
CA MET A 95 11.00 2.61 -6.31
C MET A 95 11.19 1.21 -5.74
N PHE A 96 10.37 0.82 -4.76
CA PHE A 96 10.41 -0.51 -4.16
C PHE A 96 10.10 -1.60 -5.18
N GLY A 97 9.05 -1.42 -5.99
CA GLY A 97 8.61 -2.39 -6.98
C GLY A 97 9.63 -2.59 -8.08
N ILE A 98 10.19 -1.52 -8.66
CA ILE A 98 11.27 -1.62 -9.67
C ILE A 98 12.49 -2.33 -9.08
N ALA A 99 12.92 -1.95 -7.88
CA ALA A 99 14.05 -2.61 -7.22
C ALA A 99 13.78 -4.10 -6.96
N SER A 100 12.56 -4.46 -6.57
CA SER A 100 12.16 -5.85 -6.31
C SER A 100 12.05 -6.67 -7.61
N LEU A 101 11.56 -6.07 -8.71
CA LEU A 101 11.55 -6.69 -10.02
C LEU A 101 12.97 -6.96 -10.53
N HIS A 102 13.90 -6.03 -10.31
CA HIS A 102 15.31 -6.23 -10.64
C HIS A 102 15.99 -7.28 -9.75
N ALA A 103 15.69 -7.29 -8.45
CA ALA A 103 16.29 -8.23 -7.51
C ALA A 103 15.85 -9.69 -7.73
N ARG A 104 14.66 -9.90 -8.31
CA ARG A 104 14.08 -11.22 -8.63
C ARG A 104 14.01 -12.19 -7.45
N VAL A 105 13.93 -11.67 -6.22
CA VAL A 105 13.80 -12.48 -5.01
C VAL A 105 12.35 -12.83 -4.73
N LEU A 106 11.43 -11.86 -4.89
CA LEU A 106 10.00 -12.09 -4.73
C LEU A 106 9.38 -12.59 -6.04
N TRP A 107 8.22 -13.26 -5.93
CA TRP A 107 7.45 -13.68 -7.09
C TRP A 107 7.07 -12.47 -7.96
N GLN A 108 7.58 -12.46 -9.20
CA GLN A 108 7.47 -11.33 -10.11
C GLN A 108 6.02 -10.96 -10.46
N GLY A 109 5.11 -11.95 -10.46
CA GLY A 109 3.69 -11.71 -10.65
C GLY A 109 3.07 -10.87 -9.53
N ALA A 110 3.45 -11.14 -8.27
CA ALA A 110 2.96 -10.37 -7.13
C ALA A 110 3.49 -8.93 -7.13
N VAL A 111 4.78 -8.74 -7.43
CA VAL A 111 5.38 -7.41 -7.54
C VAL A 111 4.73 -6.62 -8.69
N SER A 112 4.47 -7.28 -9.82
CA SER A 112 3.77 -6.66 -10.96
C SER A 112 2.34 -6.25 -10.61
N LEU A 113 1.60 -7.08 -9.87
CA LEU A 113 0.27 -6.73 -9.38
C LEU A 113 0.30 -5.53 -8.42
N PHE A 114 1.26 -5.50 -7.51
CA PHE A 114 1.47 -4.36 -6.62
C PHE A 114 1.71 -3.07 -7.41
N MET A 115 2.61 -3.11 -8.40
CA MET A 115 2.93 -1.99 -9.28
C MET A 115 1.74 -1.54 -10.12
N LEU A 116 0.99 -2.49 -10.68
CA LEU A 116 -0.22 -2.21 -11.45
C LEU A 116 -1.24 -1.45 -10.59
N GLY A 117 -1.45 -1.90 -9.35
CA GLY A 117 -2.35 -1.21 -8.41
C GLY A 117 -1.91 0.22 -8.09
N ILE A 118 -0.60 0.48 -7.98
CA ILE A 118 -0.07 1.84 -7.83
C ILE A 118 -0.36 2.70 -9.06
N ILE A 119 -0.12 2.16 -10.25
CA ILE A 119 -0.36 2.88 -11.52
C ILE A 119 -1.85 3.20 -11.67
N LEU A 120 -2.73 2.26 -11.35
CA LEU A 120 -4.18 2.48 -11.35
C LEU A 120 -4.56 3.59 -10.36
N ASN A 121 -4.04 3.55 -9.13
CA ASN A 121 -4.30 4.60 -8.14
C ASN A 121 -3.80 5.98 -8.59
N LEU A 122 -2.62 6.05 -9.21
CA LEU A 122 -2.09 7.30 -9.77
C LEU A 122 -2.97 7.81 -10.92
N GLY A 123 -3.34 6.94 -11.85
CA GLY A 123 -4.17 7.31 -13.00
C GLY A 123 -5.54 7.85 -12.57
N VAL A 124 -6.15 7.24 -11.56
CA VAL A 124 -7.42 7.71 -10.99
C VAL A 124 -7.23 9.01 -10.21
N ALA A 125 -6.12 9.20 -9.51
CA ALA A 125 -5.85 10.46 -8.80
C ALA A 125 -5.64 11.66 -9.75
N LEU A 126 -5.17 11.43 -10.97
CA LEU A 126 -4.90 12.47 -11.96
C LEU A 126 -6.10 12.81 -12.86
N LEU A 127 -7.13 11.95 -12.87
CA LEU A 127 -8.30 12.09 -13.73
C LEU A 127 -9.54 12.29 -12.84
N PRO A 128 -10.57 13.03 -13.28
CA PRO A 128 -11.82 13.19 -12.54
C PRO A 128 -12.67 11.91 -12.67
N LEU A 129 -12.15 10.81 -12.13
CA LEU A 129 -12.69 9.47 -12.25
C LEU A 129 -13.44 9.07 -10.97
N PRO A 130 -14.45 8.18 -11.08
CA PRO A 130 -15.22 7.75 -9.92
C PRO A 130 -14.37 7.02 -8.88
N ASP A 131 -14.65 7.23 -7.59
CA ASP A 131 -13.91 6.65 -6.45
C ASP A 131 -13.84 5.11 -6.47
N ILE A 132 -14.79 4.44 -7.12
CA ILE A 132 -14.78 2.99 -7.29
C ILE A 132 -13.50 2.50 -7.99
N LEU A 133 -12.91 3.32 -8.87
CA LEU A 133 -11.67 2.99 -9.54
C LEU A 133 -10.46 3.08 -8.60
N GLN A 134 -10.48 3.97 -7.59
CA GLN A 134 -9.45 3.99 -6.54
C GLN A 134 -9.52 2.75 -5.65
N ILE A 135 -10.74 2.25 -5.39
CA ILE A 135 -10.95 1.00 -4.65
C ILE A 135 -10.32 -0.16 -5.43
N LEU A 136 -10.59 -0.27 -6.73
CA LEU A 136 -10.02 -1.32 -7.57
C LEU A 136 -8.48 -1.26 -7.59
N GLY A 137 -7.88 -0.09 -7.80
CA GLY A 137 -6.43 0.06 -7.77
C GLY A 137 -5.82 -0.35 -6.42
N SER A 138 -6.45 0.08 -5.32
CA SER A 138 -6.04 -0.30 -3.96
C SER A 138 -6.20 -1.79 -3.68
N SER A 139 -7.27 -2.42 -4.16
CA SER A 139 -7.49 -3.86 -4.06
C SER A 139 -6.43 -4.66 -4.83
N VAL A 140 -6.13 -4.28 -6.06
CA VAL A 140 -5.08 -4.91 -6.89
C VAL A 140 -3.72 -4.78 -6.21
N ARG A 141 -3.39 -3.58 -5.73
CA ARG A 141 -2.15 -3.32 -4.99
C ARG A 141 -2.02 -4.20 -3.74
N ASN A 142 -3.07 -4.25 -2.92
CA ASN A 142 -3.08 -5.04 -1.69
C ASN A 142 -3.02 -6.54 -1.98
N PHE A 143 -3.66 -7.01 -3.05
CA PHE A 143 -3.55 -8.40 -3.50
C PHE A 143 -2.10 -8.74 -3.91
N GLY A 144 -1.39 -7.81 -4.57
CA GLY A 144 0.04 -7.94 -4.82
C GLY A 144 0.87 -8.10 -3.54
N LEU A 145 0.60 -7.29 -2.51
CA LEU A 145 1.28 -7.42 -1.21
C LEU A 145 1.00 -8.77 -0.54
N ILE A 146 -0.26 -9.20 -0.52
CA ILE A 146 -0.65 -10.51 0.02
C ILE A 146 0.07 -11.63 -0.73
N ALA A 147 0.10 -11.57 -2.06
CA ALA A 147 0.76 -12.57 -2.88
C ALA A 147 2.28 -12.62 -2.65
N MET A 148 2.94 -11.47 -2.41
CA MET A 148 4.36 -11.44 -1.99
C MET A 148 4.54 -12.11 -0.62
N GLY A 149 3.66 -11.85 0.35
CA GLY A 149 3.70 -12.51 1.66
C GLY A 149 3.51 -14.03 1.55
N VAL A 150 2.55 -14.48 0.74
CA VAL A 150 2.30 -15.91 0.49
C VAL A 150 3.49 -16.58 -0.19
N SER A 151 4.18 -15.93 -1.13
CA SER A 151 5.37 -16.50 -1.77
C SER A 151 6.50 -16.69 -0.76
N VAL A 152 6.73 -15.71 0.12
CA VAL A 152 7.73 -15.80 1.21
C VAL A 152 7.42 -16.99 2.12
N ILE A 153 6.16 -17.16 2.53
CA ILE A 153 5.77 -18.27 3.41
C ILE A 153 5.98 -19.61 2.70
N ARG A 154 5.56 -19.74 1.44
CA ARG A 154 5.71 -20.99 0.68
C ARG A 154 7.17 -21.40 0.51
N GLU A 155 8.06 -20.45 0.21
CA GLU A 155 9.50 -20.72 0.11
C GLU A 155 10.12 -21.06 1.47
N SER A 156 9.64 -20.46 2.56
CA SER A 156 10.13 -20.77 3.91
C SER A 156 9.68 -22.12 4.46
N VAL A 157 8.56 -22.69 3.99
CA VAL A 157 8.09 -24.01 4.44
C VAL A 157 8.86 -25.16 3.75
N VAL A 158 9.53 -24.87 2.63
CA VAL A 158 10.46 -25.78 1.98
C VAL A 158 11.85 -25.62 2.64
N PHE A 159 12.03 -26.19 3.84
CA PHE A 159 13.34 -26.31 4.50
C PHE A 159 14.07 -27.61 4.07
N PRO A 160 15.40 -27.71 4.27
CA PRO A 160 16.37 -28.08 3.24
C PRO A 160 16.60 -29.59 3.11
N GLU A 161 16.89 -30.06 1.90
CA GLU A 161 17.38 -31.41 1.58
C GLU A 161 18.79 -31.71 2.14
N SER A 162 19.31 -30.94 3.12
CA SER A 162 20.67 -31.11 3.65
C SER A 162 20.71 -31.66 5.08
N VAL A 163 19.84 -32.63 5.38
CA VAL A 163 20.05 -33.59 6.48
C VAL A 163 19.90 -35.01 5.93
N THR A 164 20.84 -35.40 5.06
CA THR A 164 21.17 -36.80 4.74
C THR A 164 22.68 -36.94 4.68
#